data_AF-A0AA88CZA1-F1
#
_entry.id   AF-A0AA88CZA1-F1
#
_cell.length_a   1.000
_cell.length_b   1.000
_cell.length_c   1.000
_cell.angle_alpha   90.00
_cell.angle_beta   90.00
_cell.angle_gamma   90.00
#
_symmetry.space_group_name_H-M   'P 1'
#
loop_
_entity.id
_entity.type
_entity.pdbx_description
1 polymer ?
#
loop_
_entity_poly.entity_id
_entity_poly.type
_entity_poly.pdbx_seq_one_letter_code
_entity_poly.pdbx_strand_id
1 'polypeptide(L)'
;MRMSSWKLCWTGSRTPSPKRWFTYLFRLAGRLKMIKGENPPSYSVFLDCNDSPGAKFIYATLDVSVYDILSQTCVPPFVQSFFDHYKAVNHDGHTMSLLSVQVNELVNGVFIGRYMNHCLGDGTSSTLEGHGPIINLPHTNPDEFISRFEASEFKETIFHFSVGSIAKLKAKANAECNCCNEISSLQSLSALVWSIAGELLERDLGWAAWKVHQAVTDYDDKAIHEFLNSWLRSPYVFQFGQLFDRFNKYGSEFGMGNALALRSGYANKFDGQISCYPGREGGGSIDLEMCLSPDTMRALESNVKFMEAAGLTIT
;
A
#
# COMPACT_ATOMS: atom_id res chain seq x y z
N MET A 1 -6.84 -7.30 -9.18
CA MET A 1 -6.75 -6.58 -7.88
C MET A 1 -5.78 -7.30 -6.94
N ARG A 2 -4.82 -6.57 -6.36
CA ARG A 2 -3.72 -7.11 -5.51
C ARG A 2 -3.84 -6.67 -4.05
N MET A 3 -3.13 -7.39 -3.18
CA MET A 3 -3.31 -7.51 -1.73
C MET A 3 -2.33 -6.67 -0.92
N SER A 4 -2.83 -5.99 0.12
CA SER A 4 -2.00 -5.19 1.01
C SER A 4 -1.24 -6.07 2.01
N SER A 5 0.10 -5.96 2.00
CA SER A 5 0.97 -6.53 3.03
C SER A 5 1.88 -5.44 3.60
N TRP A 6 1.72 -5.14 4.89
CA TRP A 6 2.40 -4.03 5.57
C TRP A 6 2.57 -4.38 7.06
N LYS A 7 3.64 -3.96 7.74
CA LYS A 7 3.70 -3.63 9.19
C LYS A 7 5.16 -3.44 9.72
N LEU A 8 5.25 -3.28 11.04
CA LEU A 8 6.11 -2.43 11.86
C LEU A 8 7.29 -3.20 12.50
N CYS A 9 8.42 -2.52 12.68
CA CYS A 9 9.60 -3.01 13.42
C CYS A 9 9.71 -2.35 14.81
N TRP A 10 10.13 -3.10 15.84
CA TRP A 10 10.24 -2.68 17.25
C TRP A 10 11.60 -3.04 17.86
N THR A 11 12.01 -2.36 18.93
CA THR A 11 13.11 -2.80 19.82
C THR A 11 12.51 -3.21 21.16
N GLY A 12 12.79 -4.43 21.64
CA GLY A 12 12.30 -4.93 22.93
C GLY A 12 11.98 -6.43 22.97
N SER A 13 12.25 -7.07 24.11
CA SER A 13 12.21 -8.53 24.33
C SER A 13 10.85 -9.08 24.80
N ARG A 14 9.73 -8.46 24.43
CA ARG A 14 8.38 -8.89 24.90
C ARG A 14 7.51 -9.36 23.74
N THR A 15 7.17 -10.64 23.77
CA THR A 15 6.20 -11.28 22.88
C THR A 15 4.75 -10.87 23.23
N PRO A 16 3.90 -10.45 22.28
CA PRO A 16 2.52 -10.07 22.57
C PRO A 16 1.62 -11.29 22.84
N SER A 17 0.70 -11.18 23.81
CA SER A 17 -0.31 -12.21 24.10
C SER A 17 -1.55 -12.09 23.20
N PRO A 18 -2.14 -13.17 22.63
CA PRO A 18 -3.17 -13.07 21.58
C PRO A 18 -4.62 -12.69 22.01
N LYS A 19 -4.90 -12.38 23.28
CA LYS A 19 -6.26 -12.62 23.84
C LYS A 19 -7.29 -11.46 23.84
N ARG A 20 -7.25 -10.48 22.92
CA ARG A 20 -8.32 -9.44 22.90
C ARG A 20 -8.77 -8.89 21.53
N TRP A 21 -8.59 -9.67 20.46
CA TRP A 21 -8.82 -9.19 19.08
C TRP A 21 -10.01 -9.80 18.33
N PHE A 22 -10.64 -10.87 18.85
CA PHE A 22 -11.39 -11.80 18.01
C PHE A 22 -12.87 -11.52 17.73
N THR A 23 -13.53 -10.55 18.38
CA THR A 23 -14.99 -10.38 18.22
C THR A 23 -15.42 -9.59 16.97
N TYR A 24 -14.56 -8.75 16.38
CA TYR A 24 -14.88 -7.97 15.16
C TYR A 24 -14.17 -8.46 13.89
N LEU A 25 -13.29 -9.46 14.00
CA LEU A 25 -12.43 -9.93 12.91
C LEU A 25 -12.89 -11.25 12.29
N PHE A 26 -14.11 -11.73 12.58
CA PHE A 26 -14.59 -13.04 12.11
C PHE A 26 -14.56 -13.14 10.57
N ARG A 27 -14.82 -12.03 9.85
CA ARG A 27 -14.72 -11.95 8.38
C ARG A 27 -13.31 -12.17 7.86
N LEU A 28 -12.29 -11.73 8.61
CA LEU A 28 -10.88 -11.94 8.24
C LEU A 28 -10.43 -13.39 8.41
N ALA A 29 -11.21 -14.19 9.14
CA ALA A 29 -10.98 -15.62 9.28
C ALA A 29 -11.57 -16.42 8.12
N GLY A 30 -12.58 -15.90 7.41
CA GLY A 30 -13.33 -16.60 6.37
C GLY A 30 -12.53 -16.95 5.11
N ARG A 31 -13.23 -17.44 4.08
CA ARG A 31 -12.66 -17.75 2.76
C ARG A 31 -13.53 -17.20 1.65
N LEU A 32 -12.92 -16.89 0.51
CA LEU A 32 -13.71 -16.60 -0.67
C LEU A 32 -14.34 -17.89 -1.18
N LYS A 33 -15.58 -17.79 -1.64
CA LYS A 33 -16.30 -18.85 -2.33
C LYS A 33 -16.83 -18.30 -3.64
N MET A 34 -17.03 -19.22 -4.58
CA MET A 34 -17.50 -18.93 -5.91
C MET A 34 -18.78 -19.69 -6.18
N ILE A 35 -19.79 -19.00 -6.70
CA ILE A 35 -20.99 -19.60 -7.28
C ILE A 35 -20.94 -19.35 -8.78
N LYS A 36 -21.17 -20.40 -9.55
CA LYS A 36 -21.33 -20.33 -11.00
C LYS A 36 -22.82 -20.22 -11.33
N GLY A 37 -23.20 -19.16 -12.03
CA GLY A 37 -24.50 -19.04 -12.68
C GLY A 37 -24.45 -19.68 -14.07
N GLU A 38 -25.52 -20.38 -14.44
CA GLU A 38 -25.56 -21.13 -15.71
C GLU A 38 -26.25 -20.37 -16.85
N ASN A 39 -27.21 -19.49 -16.55
CA ASN A 39 -28.04 -18.80 -17.55
C ASN A 39 -28.41 -17.37 -17.13
N PRO A 40 -27.73 -16.32 -17.61
CA PRO A 40 -26.50 -16.37 -18.41
C PRO A 40 -25.29 -16.88 -17.59
N PRO A 41 -24.24 -17.42 -18.26
CA PRO A 41 -22.99 -17.78 -17.58
C PRO A 41 -22.42 -16.60 -16.80
N SER A 42 -22.18 -16.81 -15.51
CA SER A 42 -21.64 -15.79 -14.62
C SER A 42 -20.90 -16.40 -13.44
N TYR A 43 -20.03 -15.60 -12.80
CA TYR A 43 -19.44 -15.95 -11.52
C TYR A 43 -19.75 -14.91 -10.47
N SER A 44 -20.17 -15.40 -9.31
CA SER A 44 -20.31 -14.62 -8.09
C SER A 44 -19.22 -15.01 -7.12
N VAL A 45 -18.48 -14.03 -6.60
CA VAL A 45 -17.49 -14.25 -5.54
C VAL A 45 -18.01 -13.60 -4.26
N PHE A 46 -18.04 -14.36 -3.17
CA PHE A 46 -18.50 -13.86 -1.88
C PHE A 46 -17.62 -14.40 -0.74
N LEU A 47 -17.72 -13.75 0.42
CA LEU A 47 -17.02 -14.16 1.62
C LEU A 47 -17.87 -15.16 2.41
N ASP A 48 -17.38 -16.38 2.56
CA ASP A 48 -17.94 -17.38 3.46
C ASP A 48 -17.22 -17.33 4.81
N CYS A 49 -17.99 -17.08 5.86
CA CYS A 49 -17.51 -17.01 7.24
C CYS A 49 -17.95 -18.23 8.07
N ASN A 50 -18.79 -19.11 7.54
CA ASN A 50 -19.39 -20.21 8.29
C ASN A 50 -18.44 -21.42 8.35
N ASP A 51 -17.76 -21.73 7.24
CA ASP A 51 -16.77 -22.81 7.14
C ASP A 51 -15.35 -22.23 7.07
N SER A 52 -14.96 -21.61 8.18
CA SER A 52 -13.75 -20.77 8.27
C SER A 52 -12.57 -21.55 8.86
N PRO A 53 -11.45 -21.75 8.11
CA PRO A 53 -10.23 -22.33 8.67
C PRO A 53 -9.44 -21.37 9.56
N GLY A 54 -9.92 -20.13 9.75
CA GLY A 54 -9.23 -19.12 10.55
C GLY A 54 -8.28 -18.22 9.76
N ALA A 55 -7.82 -17.17 10.44
CA ALA A 55 -6.66 -16.39 10.04
C ALA A 55 -5.37 -17.16 10.38
N LYS A 56 -4.30 -16.92 9.62
CA LYS A 56 -3.02 -17.59 9.83
C LYS A 56 -2.14 -16.77 10.78
N PHE A 57 -1.47 -17.46 11.70
CA PHE A 57 -0.49 -16.87 12.61
C PHE A 57 0.81 -17.64 12.48
N ILE A 58 1.92 -16.94 12.26
CA ILE A 58 3.26 -17.51 12.13
C ILE A 58 4.16 -16.84 13.16
N TYR A 59 5.02 -17.64 13.78
CA TYR A 59 6.12 -17.17 14.62
C TYR A 59 7.44 -17.69 14.05
N ALA A 60 8.44 -16.83 13.97
CA ALA A 60 9.80 -17.19 13.58
C ALA A 60 10.82 -16.43 14.42
N THR A 61 11.99 -17.04 14.61
CA THR A 61 13.16 -16.38 15.21
C THR A 61 14.24 -16.28 14.14
N LEU A 62 14.82 -15.10 13.96
CA LEU A 62 15.76 -14.79 12.90
C LEU A 62 17.04 -14.19 13.50
N ASP A 63 18.19 -14.66 13.03
CA ASP A 63 19.49 -14.06 13.31
C ASP A 63 19.74 -12.83 12.42
N VAL A 64 18.83 -11.86 12.54
CA VAL A 64 18.83 -10.58 11.82
C VAL A 64 18.56 -9.50 12.86
N SER A 65 19.25 -8.38 12.79
CA SER A 65 19.02 -7.22 13.65
C SER A 65 18.08 -6.21 13.03
N VAL A 66 17.55 -5.30 13.84
CA VAL A 66 16.80 -4.13 13.35
C VAL A 66 17.68 -3.27 12.42
N TYR A 67 18.99 -3.21 12.69
CA TYR A 67 19.92 -2.42 11.88
C TYR A 67 20.03 -2.97 10.47
N ASP A 68 20.09 -4.29 10.30
CA ASP A 68 20.18 -4.93 8.97
C ASP A 68 18.99 -4.61 8.06
N ILE A 69 17.84 -4.25 8.64
CA ILE A 69 16.60 -3.89 7.93
C ILE A 69 16.56 -2.40 7.56
N LEU A 70 17.19 -1.54 8.38
CA LEU A 70 16.99 -0.08 8.37
C LEU A 70 18.25 0.71 7.99
N SER A 71 19.42 0.09 7.89
CA SER A 71 20.70 0.79 7.69
C SER A 71 20.84 1.46 6.33
N GLN A 72 20.01 1.08 5.35
CA GLN A 72 20.05 1.59 3.98
C GLN A 72 18.67 2.13 3.58
N THR A 73 18.67 3.09 2.65
CA THR A 73 17.45 3.57 1.99
C THR A 73 16.86 2.49 1.08
N CYS A 74 17.72 1.72 0.41
CA CYS A 74 17.34 0.52 -0.33
C CYS A 74 16.86 -0.56 0.65
N VAL A 75 15.66 -1.10 0.42
CA VAL A 75 15.11 -2.16 1.26
C VAL A 75 15.78 -3.49 0.92
N PRO A 76 16.36 -4.21 1.90
CA PRO A 76 16.99 -5.50 1.65
C PRO A 76 15.97 -6.55 1.15
N PRO A 77 16.28 -7.33 0.11
CA PRO A 77 15.33 -8.30 -0.45
C PRO A 77 14.80 -9.33 0.55
N PHE A 78 15.60 -9.71 1.56
CA PHE A 78 15.19 -10.68 2.57
C PHE A 78 14.01 -10.20 3.42
N VAL A 79 13.77 -8.88 3.52
CA VAL A 79 12.63 -8.31 4.27
C VAL A 79 11.30 -8.81 3.72
N GLN A 80 11.24 -9.16 2.43
CA GLN A 80 10.03 -9.73 1.82
C GLN A 80 9.63 -11.06 2.46
N SER A 81 10.59 -11.86 2.96
CA SER A 81 10.32 -13.14 3.63
C SER A 81 9.67 -12.99 5.00
N PHE A 82 9.62 -11.77 5.54
CA PHE A 82 8.98 -11.49 6.83
C PHE A 82 7.45 -11.35 6.69
N PHE A 83 6.96 -11.46 5.46
CA PHE A 83 5.55 -11.47 5.11
C PHE A 83 5.16 -12.83 4.54
N ASP A 84 4.07 -13.37 5.06
CA ASP A 84 3.42 -14.55 4.50
C ASP A 84 2.71 -14.21 3.19
N HIS A 85 2.21 -15.24 2.49
CA HIS A 85 1.43 -15.09 1.25
C HIS A 85 2.19 -14.38 0.13
N TYR A 86 3.47 -14.72 -0.02
CA TYR A 86 4.31 -14.25 -1.11
C TYR A 86 3.62 -14.46 -2.47
N LYS A 87 3.55 -13.39 -3.28
CA LYS A 87 2.90 -13.37 -4.60
C LYS A 87 1.41 -13.71 -4.66
N ALA A 88 0.72 -13.77 -3.51
CA ALA A 88 -0.71 -14.06 -3.51
C ALA A 88 -1.52 -12.99 -4.27
N VAL A 89 -2.58 -13.42 -4.94
CA VAL A 89 -3.58 -12.55 -5.58
C VAL A 89 -4.94 -12.74 -4.92
N ASN A 90 -5.87 -11.78 -5.08
CA ASN A 90 -7.23 -11.83 -4.49
C ASN A 90 -7.90 -13.19 -4.61
N HIS A 91 -7.76 -13.86 -5.76
CA HIS A 91 -8.31 -15.18 -6.01
C HIS A 91 -7.77 -16.28 -5.08
N ASP A 92 -6.51 -16.21 -4.64
CA ASP A 92 -5.92 -17.21 -3.74
C ASP A 92 -6.62 -17.24 -2.37
N GLY A 93 -7.43 -16.23 -2.02
CA GLY A 93 -8.28 -16.23 -0.82
C GLY A 93 -9.35 -17.32 -0.75
N HIS A 94 -9.53 -18.12 -1.81
CA HIS A 94 -10.36 -19.33 -1.77
C HIS A 94 -9.69 -20.47 -0.99
N THR A 95 -8.35 -20.54 -1.04
CA THR A 95 -7.57 -21.63 -0.42
C THR A 95 -6.65 -21.12 0.69
N MET A 96 -6.06 -19.94 0.51
CA MET A 96 -5.18 -19.29 1.48
C MET A 96 -5.97 -18.47 2.50
N SER A 97 -5.38 -18.24 3.69
CA SER A 97 -6.01 -17.35 4.68
C SER A 97 -6.14 -15.93 4.16
N LEU A 98 -7.26 -15.29 4.52
CA LEU A 98 -7.58 -13.92 4.14
C LEU A 98 -6.85 -12.86 4.96
N LEU A 99 -6.44 -13.23 6.18
CA LEU A 99 -5.52 -12.50 7.03
C LEU A 99 -4.38 -13.45 7.43
N SER A 100 -3.16 -12.94 7.40
CA SER A 100 -2.00 -13.58 8.01
C SER A 100 -1.22 -12.58 8.85
N VAL A 101 -0.74 -13.03 10.00
CA VAL A 101 0.16 -12.27 10.88
C VAL A 101 1.39 -13.13 11.15
N GLN A 102 2.55 -12.63 10.75
CA GLN A 102 3.84 -13.25 11.01
C GLN A 102 4.61 -12.38 12.01
N VAL A 103 4.95 -12.95 13.15
CA VAL A 103 5.79 -12.31 14.16
C VAL A 103 7.19 -12.90 14.02
N ASN A 104 8.16 -12.06 13.67
CA ASN A 104 9.56 -12.44 13.58
C ASN A 104 10.31 -11.80 14.75
N GLU A 105 10.81 -12.62 15.66
CA GLU A 105 11.75 -12.21 16.70
C GLU A 105 13.13 -12.04 16.08
N LEU A 106 13.70 -10.84 16.25
CA LEU A 106 15.01 -10.43 15.76
C LEU A 106 15.99 -10.41 16.94
N VAL A 107 17.30 -10.37 16.65
CA VAL A 107 18.37 -10.34 17.68
C VAL A 107 18.14 -9.24 18.72
N ASN A 108 17.65 -8.07 18.30
CA ASN A 108 17.42 -6.91 19.16
C ASN A 108 16.05 -6.25 18.95
N GLY A 109 15.06 -7.00 18.44
CA GLY A 109 13.76 -6.42 18.10
C GLY A 109 12.70 -7.41 17.67
N VAL A 110 11.58 -6.88 17.18
CA VAL A 110 10.48 -7.69 16.63
C VAL A 110 9.99 -7.04 15.34
N PHE A 111 9.82 -7.86 14.30
CA PHE A 111 9.15 -7.48 13.07
C PHE A 111 7.80 -8.17 12.98
N ILE A 112 6.72 -7.41 12.86
CA ILE A 112 5.38 -7.98 12.64
C ILE A 112 5.01 -7.76 11.18
N GLY A 113 4.95 -8.82 10.38
CA GLY A 113 4.36 -8.82 9.04
C GLY A 113 2.86 -9.06 9.12
N ARG A 114 2.06 -8.25 8.43
CA ARG A 114 0.64 -8.55 8.19
C ARG A 114 0.39 -8.59 6.70
N TYR A 115 -0.42 -9.57 6.31
CA TYR A 115 -1.03 -9.65 5.00
C TYR A 115 -2.56 -9.63 5.15
N MET A 116 -3.25 -8.87 4.28
CA MET A 116 -4.70 -8.86 4.17
C MET A 116 -5.12 -8.90 2.70
N ASN A 117 -6.07 -9.78 2.38
CA ASN A 117 -6.68 -9.79 1.06
C ASN A 117 -7.44 -8.47 0.81
N HIS A 118 -7.11 -7.74 -0.25
CA HIS A 118 -7.65 -6.39 -0.51
C HIS A 118 -9.14 -6.37 -0.86
N CYS A 119 -9.74 -7.51 -1.23
CA CYS A 119 -11.19 -7.63 -1.38
C CYS A 119 -11.95 -7.36 -0.07
N LEU A 120 -11.26 -7.41 1.06
CA LEU A 120 -11.84 -7.18 2.38
C LEU A 120 -11.73 -5.74 2.84
N GLY A 121 -11.24 -4.83 2.01
CA GLY A 121 -11.15 -3.44 2.38
C GLY A 121 -9.95 -2.75 1.75
N ASP A 122 -10.10 -1.43 1.59
CA ASP A 122 -8.96 -0.54 1.44
C ASP A 122 -8.26 -0.36 2.79
N GLY A 123 -7.08 0.27 2.77
CA GLY A 123 -6.37 0.51 4.03
C GLY A 123 -7.01 1.59 4.89
N THR A 124 -8.09 2.27 4.51
CA THR A 124 -8.84 3.16 5.42
C THR A 124 -9.98 2.48 6.18
N SER A 125 -10.46 1.33 5.70
CA SER A 125 -11.60 0.63 6.31
C SER A 125 -11.28 0.06 7.70
N SER A 126 -11.89 0.64 8.74
CA SER A 126 -11.84 0.13 10.12
C SER A 126 -13.00 -0.80 10.46
N THR A 127 -14.02 -0.86 9.60
CA THR A 127 -15.24 -1.66 9.78
C THR A 127 -15.67 -2.28 8.46
N LEU A 128 -15.67 -3.62 8.39
CA LEU A 128 -16.34 -4.39 7.35
C LEU A 128 -17.83 -4.55 7.67
N GLU A 129 -18.52 -3.42 7.87
CA GLU A 129 -19.98 -3.40 8.00
C GLU A 129 -20.59 -3.08 6.64
N GLY A 130 -20.69 -4.10 5.79
CA GLY A 130 -21.35 -4.00 4.51
C GLY A 130 -21.86 -5.36 4.06
N HIS A 131 -23.17 -5.50 3.96
CA HIS A 131 -23.81 -6.55 3.17
C HIS A 131 -24.21 -5.92 1.84
N GLY A 132 -23.26 -5.82 0.91
CA GLY A 132 -23.55 -5.44 -0.47
C GLY A 132 -24.23 -6.57 -1.23
N PRO A 133 -24.98 -6.28 -2.31
CA PRO A 133 -25.53 -7.32 -3.18
C PRO A 133 -24.39 -8.17 -3.77
N ILE A 134 -24.65 -9.46 -3.97
CA ILE A 134 -23.72 -10.33 -4.69
C ILE A 134 -23.63 -9.83 -6.14
N ILE A 135 -22.40 -9.57 -6.61
CA ILE A 135 -22.14 -9.05 -7.94
C ILE A 135 -21.77 -10.21 -8.87
N ASN A 136 -22.51 -10.34 -9.97
CA ASN A 136 -22.24 -11.30 -11.01
C ASN A 136 -21.25 -10.73 -12.02
N LEU A 137 -20.08 -11.36 -12.12
CA LEU A 137 -19.09 -11.04 -13.15
C LEU A 137 -19.45 -11.78 -14.46
N PRO A 138 -19.40 -11.11 -15.61
CA PRO A 138 -19.77 -11.67 -16.91
C PRO A 138 -18.63 -12.51 -17.51
N HIS A 139 -18.15 -13.50 -16.77
CA HIS A 139 -17.05 -14.39 -17.18
C HIS A 139 -17.51 -15.84 -17.28
N THR A 140 -16.95 -16.59 -18.22
CA THR A 140 -17.30 -18.01 -18.44
C THR A 140 -16.29 -18.98 -17.82
N ASN A 141 -15.05 -18.53 -17.66
CA ASN A 141 -13.96 -19.23 -16.96
C ASN A 141 -13.25 -18.28 -15.95
N PRO A 142 -12.91 -18.74 -14.73
CA PRO A 142 -12.05 -18.00 -13.80
C PRO A 142 -10.75 -17.46 -14.39
N ASP A 143 -10.13 -18.16 -15.34
CA ASP A 143 -8.89 -17.73 -16.00
C ASP A 143 -9.03 -16.40 -16.75
N GLU A 144 -10.26 -15.99 -17.10
CA GLU A 144 -10.53 -14.71 -17.78
C GLU A 144 -10.27 -13.49 -16.88
N PHE A 145 -10.32 -13.65 -15.57
CA PHE A 145 -10.18 -12.54 -14.61
C PHE A 145 -9.12 -12.78 -13.53
N ILE A 146 -8.51 -13.96 -13.48
CA ILE A 146 -7.34 -14.22 -12.65
C ILE A 146 -6.09 -13.79 -13.41
N SER A 147 -5.54 -12.63 -13.04
CA SER A 147 -4.23 -12.19 -13.55
C SER A 147 -3.15 -12.43 -12.49
N ARG A 148 -2.16 -13.27 -12.84
CA ARG A 148 -0.92 -13.41 -12.09
C ARG A 148 0.14 -12.56 -12.76
N PHE A 149 0.36 -11.36 -12.23
CA PHE A 149 1.45 -10.50 -12.69
C PHE A 149 2.75 -10.95 -12.04
N GLU A 150 3.76 -11.18 -12.85
CA GLU A 150 5.15 -11.29 -12.42
C GLU A 150 5.79 -9.92 -12.56
N ALA A 151 6.27 -9.36 -11.45
CA ALA A 151 6.94 -8.08 -11.50
C ALA A 151 8.26 -8.21 -12.23
N SER A 152 8.53 -7.28 -13.13
CA SER A 152 9.88 -7.02 -13.62
C SER A 152 10.82 -6.75 -12.46
N GLU A 153 12.12 -6.91 -12.68
CA GLU A 153 13.11 -6.57 -11.68
C GLU A 153 13.00 -5.08 -11.30
N PHE A 154 12.89 -4.81 -10.00
CA PHE A 154 12.82 -3.47 -9.44
C PHE A 154 13.72 -3.37 -8.21
N LYS A 155 14.22 -2.16 -7.96
CA LYS A 155 14.85 -1.74 -6.71
C LYS A 155 13.82 -1.01 -5.87
N GLU A 156 13.66 -1.47 -4.63
CA GLU A 156 12.78 -0.86 -3.62
C GLU A 156 13.60 0.08 -2.74
N THR A 157 13.24 1.37 -2.74
CA THR A 157 13.91 2.38 -1.92
C THR A 157 12.88 3.21 -1.16
N ILE A 158 13.20 3.55 0.10
CA ILE A 158 12.40 4.46 0.92
C ILE A 158 13.17 5.76 1.13
N PHE A 159 12.57 6.87 0.71
CA PHE A 159 13.09 8.23 0.89
C PHE A 159 12.32 8.93 2.02
N HIS A 160 13.04 9.39 3.04
CA HIS A 160 12.45 10.15 4.13
C HIS A 160 12.40 11.63 3.80
N PHE A 161 11.23 12.23 3.82
CA PHE A 161 11.03 13.67 3.71
C PHE A 161 10.68 14.23 5.09
N SER A 162 11.61 15.00 5.65
CA SER A 162 11.43 15.68 6.94
C SER A 162 10.25 16.65 6.91
N VAL A 163 9.74 17.03 8.09
CA VAL A 163 8.71 18.09 8.24
C VAL A 163 9.15 19.38 7.53
N GLY A 164 10.43 19.76 7.69
CA GLY A 164 10.99 20.94 7.05
C GLY A 164 11.05 20.83 5.52
N SER A 165 11.43 19.67 4.99
CA SER A 165 11.43 19.41 3.55
C SER A 165 10.04 19.51 2.94
N ILE A 166 9.05 18.86 3.57
CA ILE A 166 7.65 18.90 3.14
C ILE A 166 7.10 20.33 3.20
N ALA A 167 7.39 21.08 4.27
CA ALA A 167 6.96 22.47 4.40
C ALA A 167 7.54 23.35 3.27
N LYS A 168 8.83 23.20 2.94
CA LYS A 168 9.48 23.92 1.83
C LYS A 168 8.85 23.57 0.49
N LEU A 169 8.62 22.29 0.21
CA LEU A 169 7.96 21.83 -1.01
C LEU A 169 6.54 22.40 -1.14
N LYS A 170 5.77 22.33 -0.06
CA LYS A 170 4.40 22.87 -0.01
C LYS A 170 4.39 24.38 -0.24
N ALA A 171 5.28 25.13 0.43
CA ALA A 171 5.38 26.58 0.25
C ALA A 171 5.74 26.96 -1.19
N LYS A 172 6.71 26.26 -1.78
CA LYS A 172 7.10 26.46 -3.18
C LYS A 172 5.96 26.17 -4.15
N ALA A 173 5.28 25.03 -3.99
CA ALA A 173 4.15 24.66 -4.84
C ALA A 173 3.01 25.68 -4.77
N ASN A 174 2.69 26.20 -3.57
CA ASN A 174 1.67 27.24 -3.41
C ASN A 174 2.11 28.60 -3.97
N ALA A 175 3.39 28.96 -3.87
CA ALA A 175 3.91 30.21 -4.42
C ALA A 175 3.91 30.21 -5.96
N GLU A 176 4.16 29.06 -6.58
CA GLU A 176 4.13 28.88 -8.03
C GLU A 176 2.70 28.62 -8.57
N CYS A 177 1.80 28.08 -7.73
CA CYS A 177 0.39 27.93 -8.11
C CYS A 177 -0.30 29.30 -8.09
N ASN A 178 -0.65 29.82 -9.26
CA ASN A 178 -1.48 31.02 -9.41
C ASN A 178 -2.96 30.78 -9.02
N CYS A 179 -3.23 29.87 -8.08
CA CYS A 179 -4.57 29.41 -7.71
C CYS A 179 -4.97 29.88 -6.30
N CYS A 180 -6.26 30.12 -6.08
CA CYS A 180 -6.81 30.57 -4.79
C CYS A 180 -6.90 29.47 -3.72
N ASN A 181 -6.55 28.22 -4.06
CA ASN A 181 -6.73 27.05 -3.21
C ASN A 181 -5.38 26.57 -2.65
N GLU A 182 -5.39 26.12 -1.39
CA GLU A 182 -4.18 25.62 -0.74
C GLU A 182 -3.81 24.22 -1.23
N ILE A 183 -2.62 24.09 -1.83
CA ILE A 183 -2.00 22.81 -2.19
C ILE A 183 -1.55 22.10 -0.91
N SER A 184 -1.98 20.85 -0.74
CA SER A 184 -1.61 20.01 0.41
C SER A 184 -0.18 19.43 0.30
N SER A 185 0.37 18.98 1.43
CA SER A 185 1.70 18.34 1.48
C SER A 185 1.83 17.10 0.60
N LEU A 186 0.77 16.30 0.45
CA LEU A 186 0.81 15.13 -0.43
C LEU A 186 0.74 15.55 -1.89
N GLN A 187 -0.07 16.56 -2.24
CA GLN A 187 -0.13 17.09 -3.60
C GLN A 187 1.20 17.70 -4.03
N SER A 188 1.89 18.44 -3.14
CA SER A 188 3.22 19.00 -3.45
C SER A 188 4.28 17.92 -3.61
N LEU A 189 4.26 16.86 -2.81
CA LEU A 189 5.17 15.73 -2.98
C LEU A 189 4.87 14.92 -4.25
N SER A 190 3.59 14.63 -4.53
CA SER A 190 3.19 13.98 -5.78
C SER A 190 3.60 14.80 -7.01
N ALA A 191 3.47 16.12 -6.95
CA ALA A 191 3.91 17.02 -8.01
C ALA A 191 5.43 16.96 -8.23
N LEU A 192 6.23 16.89 -7.16
CA LEU A 192 7.68 16.70 -7.27
C LEU A 192 7.99 15.39 -8.00
N VAL A 193 7.41 14.28 -7.55
CA VAL A 193 7.62 12.94 -8.15
C VAL A 193 7.15 12.90 -9.61
N TRP A 194 6.07 13.61 -9.93
CA TRP A 194 5.58 13.69 -11.30
C TRP A 194 6.51 14.55 -12.19
N SER A 195 7.03 15.67 -11.67
CA SER A 195 7.90 16.60 -12.41
C SER A 195 9.25 16.01 -12.84
N ILE A 196 9.73 15.00 -12.12
CA ILE A 196 10.99 14.30 -12.43
C ILE A 196 10.80 13.15 -13.42
N ALA A 197 9.56 12.72 -13.69
CA ALA A 197 9.25 11.71 -14.70
C ALA A 197 9.18 12.36 -16.09
N GLY A 198 10.33 12.40 -16.79
CA GLY A 198 10.51 12.49 -18.25
C GLY A 198 9.80 13.58 -19.07
N GLU A 199 8.47 13.58 -19.08
CA GLU A 199 7.64 14.33 -20.05
C GLU A 199 7.19 15.71 -19.54
N LEU A 200 7.53 16.08 -18.29
CA LEU A 200 7.05 17.30 -17.63
C LEU A 200 8.16 18.28 -17.21
N LEU A 201 9.39 18.06 -17.64
CA LEU A 201 10.57 18.88 -17.30
C LEU A 201 10.44 20.36 -17.72
N GLU A 202 9.50 20.69 -18.60
CA GLU A 202 9.27 22.05 -19.11
C GLU A 202 8.27 22.88 -18.25
N ARG A 203 7.65 22.29 -17.22
CA ARG A 203 6.66 22.97 -16.36
C ARG A 203 7.16 23.09 -14.91
N ASP A 204 6.72 24.13 -14.21
CA ASP A 204 7.07 24.36 -12.81
C ASP A 204 6.28 23.46 -11.84
N LEU A 205 6.70 23.45 -10.56
CA LEU A 205 6.12 22.60 -9.53
C LEU A 205 4.68 23.03 -9.22
N GLY A 206 4.39 24.33 -9.29
CA GLY A 206 3.06 24.89 -9.11
C GLY A 206 2.04 24.36 -10.11
N TRP A 207 2.41 24.30 -11.39
CA TRP A 207 1.57 23.73 -12.44
C TRP A 207 1.27 22.25 -12.21
N ALA A 208 2.29 21.45 -11.87
CA ALA A 208 2.10 20.03 -11.60
C ALA A 208 1.21 19.82 -10.36
N ALA A 209 1.44 20.58 -9.29
CA ALA A 209 0.63 20.52 -8.09
C ALA A 209 -0.82 20.94 -8.34
N TRP A 210 -1.04 21.95 -9.17
CA TRP A 210 -2.37 22.35 -9.61
C TRP A 210 -3.08 21.22 -10.36
N LYS A 211 -2.39 20.51 -11.26
CA LYS A 211 -2.98 19.37 -11.98
C LYS A 211 -3.37 18.23 -11.04
N VAL A 212 -2.53 17.91 -10.05
CA VAL A 212 -2.90 16.94 -9.02
C VAL A 212 -4.09 17.44 -8.21
N HIS A 213 -4.14 18.73 -7.87
CA HIS A 213 -5.26 19.33 -7.15
C HIS A 213 -6.57 19.23 -7.93
N GLN A 214 -6.59 19.64 -9.20
CA GLN A 214 -7.75 19.50 -10.08
C GLN A 214 -8.25 18.06 -10.14
N ALA A 215 -7.34 17.10 -10.35
CA ALA A 215 -7.72 15.68 -10.40
C ALA A 215 -8.37 15.18 -9.09
N VAL A 216 -7.94 15.70 -7.93
CA VAL A 216 -8.53 15.36 -6.63
C VAL A 216 -9.87 16.06 -6.41
N THR A 217 -10.00 17.33 -6.79
CA THR A 217 -11.25 18.08 -6.60
C THR A 217 -12.35 17.67 -7.56
N ASP A 218 -11.98 17.25 -8.78
CA ASP A 218 -12.92 16.77 -9.80
C ASP A 218 -13.44 15.36 -9.47
N TYR A 219 -12.76 14.62 -8.59
CA TYR A 219 -13.19 13.31 -8.10
C TYR A 219 -14.13 13.44 -6.89
N ASP A 220 -15.31 13.99 -7.15
CA ASP A 220 -16.34 14.27 -6.15
C ASP A 220 -17.35 13.13 -5.98
N ASP A 221 -18.33 13.33 -5.09
CA ASP A 221 -19.42 12.38 -4.83
C ASP A 221 -20.16 11.97 -6.11
N LYS A 222 -20.40 12.94 -7.00
CA LYS A 222 -21.11 12.70 -8.26
C LYS A 222 -20.27 11.82 -9.18
N ALA A 223 -18.99 12.12 -9.36
CA ALA A 223 -18.08 11.33 -10.18
C ALA A 223 -17.96 9.88 -9.67
N ILE A 224 -17.89 9.69 -8.34
CA ILE A 224 -17.87 8.37 -7.70
C ILE A 224 -19.17 7.60 -7.99
N HIS A 225 -20.34 8.24 -7.82
CA HIS A 225 -21.62 7.60 -8.09
C HIS A 225 -21.81 7.26 -9.57
N GLU A 226 -21.41 8.14 -10.48
CA GLU A 226 -21.46 7.89 -11.92
C GLU A 226 -20.57 6.71 -12.32
N PHE A 227 -19.34 6.68 -11.80
CA PHE A 227 -18.43 5.55 -11.99
C PHE A 227 -19.00 4.25 -11.44
N LEU A 228 -19.49 4.24 -10.19
CA LEU A 228 -20.07 3.06 -9.55
C LEU A 228 -21.28 2.55 -10.32
N ASN A 229 -22.19 3.44 -10.73
CA ASN A 229 -23.37 3.07 -11.51
C ASN A 229 -23.00 2.51 -12.89
N SER A 230 -21.99 3.08 -13.55
CA SER A 230 -21.47 2.55 -14.82
C SER A 230 -20.88 1.16 -14.64
N TRP A 231 -20.04 0.98 -13.61
CA TRP A 231 -19.43 -0.30 -13.28
C TRP A 231 -20.47 -1.36 -12.88
N LEU A 232 -21.49 -1.01 -12.09
CA LEU A 232 -22.58 -1.94 -11.73
C LEU A 232 -23.41 -2.41 -12.94
N ARG A 233 -23.50 -1.61 -14.01
CA ARG A 233 -24.19 -2.00 -15.27
C ARG A 233 -23.35 -2.97 -16.11
N SER A 234 -22.02 -2.89 -16.02
CA SER A 234 -21.09 -3.70 -16.79
C SER A 234 -19.87 -4.04 -15.94
N PRO A 235 -20.02 -4.92 -14.93
CA PRO A 235 -18.98 -5.15 -13.95
C PRO A 235 -17.79 -5.87 -14.58
N TYR A 236 -16.59 -5.42 -14.23
CA TYR A 236 -15.33 -6.00 -14.65
C TYR A 236 -14.34 -6.02 -13.49
N VAL A 237 -13.36 -6.93 -13.56
CA VAL A 237 -12.30 -7.01 -12.55
C VAL A 237 -11.22 -5.98 -12.88
N PHE A 238 -10.92 -5.10 -11.93
CA PHE A 238 -9.85 -4.12 -12.09
C PHE A 238 -8.49 -4.82 -12.26
N GLN A 239 -7.85 -4.52 -13.39
CA GLN A 239 -6.47 -4.87 -13.69
C GLN A 239 -5.56 -3.66 -13.37
N PHE A 240 -4.36 -3.98 -12.88
CA PHE A 240 -3.17 -3.16 -12.64
C PHE A 240 -3.24 -1.61 -12.68
N GLY A 241 -2.68 -0.94 -11.66
CA GLY A 241 -2.12 0.43 -11.81
C GLY A 241 -2.74 1.58 -11.00
N GLN A 242 -3.78 1.39 -10.20
CA GLN A 242 -4.38 2.51 -9.45
C GLN A 242 -4.84 2.10 -8.06
N LEU A 243 -4.03 2.33 -7.02
CA LEU A 243 -4.49 2.31 -5.63
C LEU A 243 -3.62 3.24 -4.78
N PHE A 244 -4.26 4.24 -4.17
CA PHE A 244 -3.65 5.08 -3.13
C PHE A 244 -4.25 4.67 -1.79
N ASP A 245 -3.39 4.37 -0.82
CA ASP A 245 -3.81 3.98 0.52
C ASP A 245 -3.24 4.97 1.54
N ARG A 246 -4.11 5.76 2.17
CA ARG A 246 -3.77 6.63 3.29
C ARG A 246 -4.14 5.94 4.59
N PHE A 247 -3.20 5.18 5.15
CA PHE A 247 -3.38 4.54 6.45
C PHE A 247 -2.46 5.13 7.53
N ASN A 248 -2.98 5.33 8.75
CA ASN A 248 -2.16 5.60 9.93
C ASN A 248 -1.46 4.31 10.37
N LYS A 249 -0.41 3.93 9.64
CA LYS A 249 0.35 2.69 9.85
C LYS A 249 1.09 2.67 11.19
N TYR A 250 1.53 3.82 11.71
CA TYR A 250 2.26 3.92 12.98
C TYR A 250 1.37 3.88 14.24
N GLY A 251 0.06 4.09 14.11
CA GLY A 251 -0.86 4.13 15.26
C GLY A 251 -1.10 2.78 15.96
N SER A 252 -0.54 1.67 15.46
CA SER A 252 -0.67 0.35 16.08
C SER A 252 0.50 0.07 17.02
N GLU A 253 0.30 0.31 18.31
CA GLU A 253 1.37 0.22 19.33
C GLU A 253 1.63 -1.20 19.86
N PHE A 254 0.63 -2.10 19.81
CA PHE A 254 0.69 -3.47 20.34
C PHE A 254 1.24 -3.59 21.78
N GLY A 255 1.19 -2.53 22.59
CA GLY A 255 1.77 -2.47 23.93
C GLY A 255 3.31 -2.38 23.95
N MET A 256 3.95 -2.07 22.80
CA MET A 256 5.40 -1.99 22.63
C MET A 256 5.92 -0.55 22.40
N GLY A 257 5.05 0.46 22.40
CA GLY A 257 5.40 1.89 22.22
C GLY A 257 4.95 2.43 20.87
N ASN A 258 5.78 3.21 20.16
CA ASN A 258 5.64 3.52 18.72
C ASN A 258 6.64 2.72 17.87
N ALA A 259 6.23 2.28 16.68
CA ALA A 259 7.11 1.51 15.82
C ALA A 259 8.28 2.34 15.29
N LEU A 260 9.37 1.64 14.95
CA LEU A 260 10.59 2.24 14.45
C LEU A 260 10.54 2.54 12.96
N ALA A 261 9.88 1.70 12.18
CA ALA A 261 9.85 1.84 10.72
C ALA A 261 8.72 1.00 10.11
N LEU A 262 8.37 1.35 8.88
CA LEU A 262 7.46 0.61 8.02
C LEU A 262 8.20 -0.07 6.88
N ARG A 263 7.77 -1.29 6.56
CA ARG A 263 8.15 -2.03 5.36
C ARG A 263 6.90 -2.66 4.74
N SER A 264 7.02 -2.98 3.46
CA SER A 264 5.96 -3.56 2.66
C SER A 264 6.32 -4.94 2.13
N GLY A 265 5.32 -5.81 1.98
CA GLY A 265 5.51 -7.14 1.39
C GLY A 265 5.44 -7.10 -0.14
N TYR A 266 5.74 -8.24 -0.78
CA TYR A 266 5.83 -8.32 -2.24
C TYR A 266 4.49 -8.20 -2.97
N ALA A 267 3.37 -8.55 -2.33
CA ALA A 267 2.08 -8.79 -3.00
C ALA A 267 1.51 -7.59 -3.79
N ASN A 268 2.07 -6.38 -3.63
CA ASN A 268 1.69 -5.16 -4.33
C ASN A 268 2.83 -4.49 -5.13
N LYS A 269 4.00 -5.10 -5.25
CA LYS A 269 5.17 -4.45 -5.84
C LYS A 269 5.29 -4.68 -7.35
N PHE A 270 5.67 -3.61 -8.04
CA PHE A 270 5.95 -3.57 -9.48
C PHE A 270 6.74 -2.30 -9.82
N ASP A 271 7.42 -2.30 -10.97
CA ASP A 271 8.12 -1.12 -11.47
C ASP A 271 7.15 0.05 -11.74
N GLY A 272 7.43 1.20 -11.12
CA GLY A 272 6.58 2.39 -11.13
C GLY A 272 5.65 2.50 -9.93
N GLN A 273 5.63 1.52 -9.02
CA GLN A 273 4.82 1.62 -7.80
C GLN A 273 5.44 2.64 -6.84
N ILE A 274 4.61 3.58 -6.38
CA ILE A 274 4.98 4.57 -5.38
C ILE A 274 3.95 4.51 -4.24
N SER A 275 4.41 4.57 -2.99
CA SER A 275 3.56 4.56 -1.80
C SER A 275 4.07 5.59 -0.78
N CYS A 276 3.15 6.32 -0.16
CA CYS A 276 3.49 7.35 0.82
C CYS A 276 3.00 6.94 2.21
N TYR A 277 3.86 7.08 3.21
CA TYR A 277 3.52 6.83 4.61
C TYR A 277 3.78 8.08 5.45
N PRO A 278 3.04 8.30 6.55
CA PRO A 278 3.51 9.22 7.58
C PRO A 278 4.94 8.85 7.96
N GLY A 279 5.85 9.82 8.05
CA GLY A 279 7.22 9.56 8.49
C GLY A 279 7.26 9.18 9.97
N ARG A 280 8.30 8.43 10.37
CA ARG A 280 8.50 7.99 11.76
C ARG A 280 8.48 9.15 12.76
N GLU A 281 9.04 10.30 12.38
CA GLU A 281 9.10 11.51 13.22
C GLU A 281 7.72 12.10 13.52
N GLY A 282 6.69 11.71 12.78
CA GLY A 282 5.36 12.32 12.85
C GLY A 282 5.37 13.76 12.33
N GLY A 283 4.42 14.57 12.78
CA GLY A 283 4.41 16.02 12.54
C GLY A 283 4.25 16.46 11.07
N GLY A 284 3.86 15.55 10.17
CA GLY A 284 3.73 15.83 8.73
C GLY A 284 4.95 15.46 7.89
N SER A 285 5.96 14.79 8.47
CA SER A 285 6.99 14.09 7.70
C SER A 285 6.37 12.95 6.87
N ILE A 286 7.04 12.55 5.79
CA ILE A 286 6.55 11.52 4.86
C ILE A 286 7.70 10.56 4.51
N ASP A 287 7.46 9.25 4.63
CA ASP A 287 8.31 8.21 4.05
C ASP A 287 7.74 7.83 2.67
N LEU A 288 8.50 8.06 1.60
CA LEU A 288 8.13 7.76 0.22
C LEU A 288 8.81 6.46 -0.22
N GLU A 289 8.05 5.39 -0.35
CA GLU A 289 8.49 4.10 -0.87
C GLU A 289 8.30 4.05 -2.39
N MET A 290 9.37 3.71 -3.11
CA MET A 290 9.37 3.63 -4.57
C MET A 290 9.97 2.29 -5.01
N CYS A 291 9.23 1.56 -5.86
CA CYS A 291 9.72 0.40 -6.58
C CYS A 291 9.93 0.81 -8.04
N LEU A 292 11.19 0.93 -8.47
CA LEU A 292 11.54 1.35 -9.83
C LEU A 292 12.55 0.37 -10.42
N SER A 293 12.60 0.25 -11.74
CA SER A 293 13.68 -0.49 -12.40
C SER A 293 15.06 0.03 -11.93
N PRO A 294 16.10 -0.81 -11.88
CA PRO A 294 17.42 -0.39 -11.41
C PRO A 294 17.96 0.86 -12.12
N ASP A 295 17.72 1.00 -13.43
CA ASP A 295 18.17 2.15 -14.21
C ASP A 295 17.36 3.41 -13.89
N THR A 296 16.03 3.30 -13.76
CA THR A 296 15.18 4.43 -13.36
C THR A 296 15.50 4.90 -11.95
N MET A 297 15.73 3.97 -11.01
CA MET A 297 16.14 4.31 -9.64
C MET A 297 17.51 5.02 -9.63
N ARG A 298 18.48 4.55 -10.42
CA ARG A 298 19.80 5.20 -10.52
C ARG A 298 19.68 6.63 -11.08
N ALA A 299 18.83 6.84 -12.08
CA ALA A 299 18.56 8.17 -12.62
C ALA A 299 17.90 9.08 -11.58
N LEU A 300 16.97 8.56 -10.77
CA LEU A 300 16.34 9.29 -9.66
C LEU A 300 17.35 9.66 -8.57
N GLU A 301 18.19 8.72 -8.15
CA GLU A 301 19.25 8.92 -7.14
C GLU A 301 20.31 9.93 -7.61
N SER A 302 20.40 10.19 -8.92
CA SER A 302 21.28 11.21 -9.52
C SER A 302 20.60 12.57 -9.69
N ASN A 303 19.29 12.68 -9.39
CA ASN A 303 18.53 13.92 -9.57
C ASN A 303 18.71 14.86 -8.37
N VAL A 304 19.50 15.92 -8.55
CA VAL A 304 19.82 16.92 -7.51
C VAL A 304 18.58 17.46 -6.82
N LYS A 305 17.57 17.88 -7.59
CA LYS A 305 16.35 18.49 -7.03
C LYS A 305 15.59 17.53 -6.13
N PHE A 306 15.49 16.26 -6.52
CA PHE A 306 14.82 15.24 -5.74
C PHE A 306 15.61 14.89 -4.49
N MET A 307 16.92 14.65 -4.63
CA MET A 307 17.78 14.27 -3.51
C MET A 307 17.87 15.38 -2.45
N GLU A 308 18.01 16.64 -2.87
CA GLU A 308 17.97 17.80 -1.96
C GLU A 308 16.62 17.91 -1.23
N ALA A 309 15.51 17.67 -1.93
CA ALA A 309 14.18 17.68 -1.30
C ALA A 309 14.04 16.54 -0.27
N ALA A 310 14.61 15.37 -0.54
CA ALA A 310 14.70 14.25 0.40
C ALA A 310 15.75 14.47 1.51
N GLY A 311 16.48 15.60 1.52
CA GLY A 311 17.51 15.89 2.52
C GLY A 311 18.77 15.02 2.39
N LEU A 312 19.01 14.47 1.20
CA LEU A 312 20.13 13.59 0.87
C LEU A 312 21.13 14.34 -0.01
N THR A 313 22.42 14.08 0.20
CA THR A 313 23.51 14.61 -0.63
C THR A 313 23.86 13.61 -1.71
N ILE A 314 24.05 14.07 -2.95
CA ILE A 314 24.60 13.25 -4.03
C ILE A 314 26.10 13.12 -3.77
N THR A 315 26.55 11.90 -3.47
CA THR A 315 27.97 11.55 -3.32
C THR A 315 28.58 11.15 -4.64
#